data_AF-A0A3D2TLZ3-F1
#
_entry.id   AF-A0A3D2TLZ3-F1
#
_cell.length_a   1.000
_cell.length_b   1.000
_cell.length_c   1.000
_cell.angle_alpha   90.00
_cell.angle_beta   90.00
_cell.angle_gamma   90.00
#
_symmetry.space_group_name_H-M   'P 1'
#
loop_
_entity.id
_entity.type
_entity.pdbx_description
1 polymer ?
#
loop_
_entity_poly.entity_id
_entity_poly.type
_entity_poly.pdbx_seq_one_letter_code
_entity_poly.pdbx_strand_id
1 'polypeptide(L)'
;MKPILATREIQCRSPADDLWVALADTAQLNQAVGNTTLVSEPIESKTATRHLVRTRLYGLKLVYEEQPFQWNRPERLSITRLFHNGPALQYTYEHSLTHVEGKGTHVALQIEIAPRWALFRLFHGSIRFL
;
A
#
# COMPACT_ATOMS: atom_id res chain seq x y z
N MET A 1 17.94 1.35 9.21
CA MET A 1 17.66 2.75 8.82
C MET A 1 16.24 3.11 9.27
N LYS A 2 15.97 4.36 9.65
CA LYS A 2 14.61 4.78 10.10
C LYS A 2 13.63 4.72 8.91
N PRO A 3 12.43 4.16 9.07
CA PRO A 3 11.42 4.16 8.03
C PRO A 3 10.92 5.58 7.73
N ILE A 4 10.50 5.80 6.49
CA ILE A 4 9.81 7.00 6.02
C ILE A 4 8.32 6.74 6.19
N LEU A 5 7.63 7.65 6.88
CA LEU A 5 6.19 7.60 7.11
C LEU A 5 5.51 8.75 6.39
N ALA A 6 4.45 8.44 5.66
CA ALA A 6 3.56 9.41 5.05
C ALA A 6 2.12 9.07 5.47
N THR A 7 1.44 10.06 6.05
CA THR A 7 0.05 9.92 6.49
C THR A 7 -0.80 10.96 5.79
N ARG A 8 -2.03 10.58 5.41
CA ARG A 8 -3.03 11.51 4.89
C ARG A 8 -4.38 11.19 5.51
N GLU A 9 -5.05 12.21 5.98
CA GLU A 9 -6.40 12.12 6.52
C GLU A 9 -7.38 12.85 5.62
N ILE A 10 -8.54 12.26 5.41
CA ILE A 10 -9.57 12.78 4.51
C ILE A 10 -10.94 12.54 5.17
N GLN A 11 -11.76 13.58 5.22
CA GLN A 11 -13.17 13.44 5.59
C GLN A 11 -14.00 13.20 4.34
N CYS A 12 -14.67 12.06 4.28
CA CYS A 12 -15.56 11.68 3.19
C CYS A 12 -17.01 11.73 3.67
N ARG A 13 -17.92 12.16 2.79
CA ARG A 13 -19.38 12.08 3.05
C ARG A 13 -19.93 10.67 2.87
N SER A 14 -19.21 9.82 2.15
CA SER A 14 -19.63 8.45 1.83
C SER A 14 -19.60 7.52 3.06
N PRO A 15 -20.45 6.48 3.08
CA PRO A 15 -20.36 5.38 4.05
C PRO A 15 -19.03 4.62 3.98
N ALA A 16 -18.63 3.99 5.09
CA ALA A 16 -17.38 3.23 5.18
C ALA A 16 -17.36 2.02 4.23
N ASP A 17 -18.48 1.33 4.05
CA ASP A 17 -18.56 0.18 3.13
C ASP A 17 -18.30 0.54 1.67
N ASP A 18 -18.79 1.70 1.21
CA ASP A 18 -18.56 2.16 -0.16
C ASP A 18 -17.10 2.53 -0.37
N LEU A 19 -16.51 3.21 0.62
CA LEU A 19 -15.09 3.57 0.61
C LEU A 19 -14.20 2.33 0.67
N TRP A 20 -14.59 1.31 1.43
CA TRP A 20 -13.89 0.03 1.50
C TRP A 20 -13.75 -0.61 0.12
N VAL A 21 -14.84 -0.67 -0.66
CA VAL A 21 -14.82 -1.28 -2.00
C VAL A 21 -13.79 -0.58 -2.89
N ALA A 22 -13.72 0.76 -2.85
CA ALA A 22 -12.76 1.52 -3.65
C ALA A 22 -11.31 1.38 -3.14
N LEU A 23 -11.09 1.41 -1.82
CA LEU A 23 -9.75 1.42 -1.23
C LEU A 23 -9.12 0.02 -1.09
N ALA A 24 -9.94 -1.03 -1.06
CA ALA A 24 -9.50 -2.42 -1.02
C ALA A 24 -9.25 -3.02 -2.42
N ASP A 25 -9.68 -2.36 -3.50
CA ASP A 25 -9.32 -2.73 -4.87
C ASP A 25 -7.87 -2.30 -5.19
N THR A 26 -6.94 -3.11 -4.71
CA THR A 26 -5.51 -2.89 -4.90
C THR A 26 -5.09 -2.97 -6.36
N ALA A 27 -5.83 -3.69 -7.22
CA ALA A 27 -5.52 -3.76 -8.64
C ALA A 27 -5.78 -2.42 -9.31
N GLN A 28 -6.93 -1.81 -9.02
CA GLN A 28 -7.27 -0.48 -9.51
C GLN A 28 -6.33 0.59 -8.93
N LEU A 29 -6.01 0.54 -7.63
CA LEU A 29 -5.04 1.46 -7.02
C LEU A 29 -3.65 1.34 -7.64
N ASN A 30 -3.15 0.12 -7.86
CA ASN A 30 -1.88 -0.12 -8.53
C ASN A 30 -1.87 0.50 -9.94
N GLN A 31 -2.92 0.30 -10.72
CA GLN A 31 -3.02 0.90 -12.06
C GLN A 31 -3.02 2.44 -11.99
N ALA A 32 -3.76 3.03 -11.05
CA ALA A 32 -3.85 4.48 -10.89
C ALA A 32 -2.50 5.14 -10.58
N VAL A 33 -1.60 4.45 -9.87
CA VAL A 33 -0.25 4.96 -9.55
C VAL A 33 0.81 4.52 -10.58
N GLY A 34 0.40 4.00 -11.73
CA GLY A 34 1.31 3.56 -12.79
C GLY A 34 2.10 2.30 -12.46
N ASN A 35 1.61 1.47 -11.54
CA ASN A 35 2.18 0.17 -11.22
C ASN A 35 1.63 -0.88 -12.19
N THR A 36 2.43 -1.29 -13.17
CA THR A 36 2.04 -2.33 -14.13
C THR A 36 2.57 -3.69 -13.68
N THR A 37 1.69 -4.48 -13.06
CA THR A 37 2.00 -5.87 -12.69
C THR A 37 2.35 -6.66 -13.94
N LEU A 38 3.52 -7.29 -13.95
CA LEU A 38 4.02 -8.09 -15.06
C LEU A 38 3.71 -9.58 -14.83
N VAL A 39 3.97 -10.06 -13.62
CA VAL A 39 3.79 -11.47 -13.23
C VAL A 39 3.49 -11.55 -11.72
N SER A 40 2.56 -12.43 -11.31
CA SER A 40 2.33 -12.81 -9.92
C SER A 40 2.35 -14.33 -9.81
N GLU A 41 3.30 -14.87 -9.06
CA GLU A 41 3.48 -16.31 -8.84
C GLU A 41 3.27 -16.62 -7.35
N PRO A 42 2.44 -17.61 -6.98
CA PRO A 42 2.36 -18.04 -5.60
C PRO A 42 3.71 -18.64 -5.17
N ILE A 43 4.20 -18.25 -4.00
CA ILE A 43 5.33 -18.91 -3.35
C ILE A 43 4.73 -19.99 -2.46
N GLU A 44 4.98 -21.25 -2.80
CA GLU A 44 4.57 -22.37 -1.94
C GLU A 44 5.31 -22.28 -0.60
N SER A 45 4.59 -21.86 0.44
CA SER A 45 5.03 -21.95 1.83
C SER A 45 3.97 -22.65 2.65
N LYS A 46 4.37 -23.51 3.59
CA LYS A 46 3.48 -24.42 4.33
C LYS A 46 2.43 -23.74 5.23
N THR A 47 2.43 -22.42 5.38
CA THR A 47 1.62 -21.74 6.41
C THR A 47 1.01 -20.39 6.00
N ALA A 48 1.31 -19.84 4.82
CA ALA A 48 0.66 -18.63 4.33
C ALA A 48 0.88 -18.43 2.82
N THR A 49 -0.17 -18.02 2.10
CA THR A 49 -0.08 -17.66 0.67
C THR A 49 0.69 -16.37 0.52
N ARG A 50 1.96 -16.47 0.12
CA ARG A 50 2.80 -15.35 -0.29
C ARG A 50 2.85 -15.32 -1.81
N HIS A 51 2.92 -14.14 -2.40
CA HIS A 51 3.06 -13.99 -3.84
C HIS A 51 4.37 -13.30 -4.19
N LEU A 52 5.13 -13.88 -5.12
CA LEU A 52 6.25 -13.22 -5.76
C LEU A 52 5.71 -12.39 -6.91
N VAL A 53 5.79 -11.08 -6.79
CA VAL A 53 5.29 -10.14 -7.79
C VAL A 53 6.44 -9.47 -8.49
N ARG A 54 6.40 -9.50 -9.82
CA ARG A 54 7.28 -8.72 -10.69
C ARG A 54 6.48 -7.60 -11.31
N THR A 55 6.94 -6.37 -11.18
CA THR A 55 6.21 -5.19 -11.65
C THR A 55 7.13 -4.13 -12.26
N ARG A 56 6.55 -3.19 -12.99
CA ARG A 56 7.21 -1.93 -13.36
C ARG A 56 6.50 -0.76 -12.69
N LEU A 57 7.25 -0.01 -11.87
CA LEU A 57 6.75 1.17 -11.18
C LEU A 57 7.70 2.34 -11.46
N TYR A 58 7.18 3.43 -12.02
CA TYR A 58 7.96 4.61 -12.45
C TYR A 58 9.19 4.25 -13.29
N GLY A 59 9.06 3.26 -14.19
CA GLY A 59 10.13 2.77 -15.04
C GLY A 59 11.08 1.75 -14.40
N LEU A 60 11.07 1.59 -13.08
CA LEU A 60 11.89 0.63 -12.34
C LEU A 60 11.26 -0.76 -12.35
N LYS A 61 12.06 -1.80 -12.64
CA LYS A 61 11.66 -3.20 -12.49
C LYS A 61 11.80 -3.62 -11.03
N LEU A 62 10.70 -3.94 -10.38
CA LEU A 62 10.67 -4.32 -8.97
C LEU A 62 10.21 -5.77 -8.83
N VAL A 63 10.80 -6.46 -7.86
CA VAL A 63 10.48 -7.83 -7.45
C VAL A 63 10.23 -7.80 -5.96
N TYR A 64 9.06 -8.21 -5.52
CA TYR A 64 8.70 -8.24 -4.11
C TYR A 64 7.84 -9.44 -3.75
N GLU A 65 7.96 -9.86 -2.50
CA GLU A 65 7.03 -10.74 -1.82
C GLU A 65 5.87 -9.92 -1.26
N GLU A 66 4.64 -10.28 -1.62
CA GLU A 66 3.45 -9.75 -0.97
C GLU A 66 3.06 -10.65 0.20
N GLN A 67 3.03 -10.08 1.41
CA GLN A 67 2.58 -10.78 2.60
C GLN A 67 1.06 -10.93 2.59
N PRO A 68 0.51 -11.91 3.33
CA PRO A 68 -0.94 -12.02 3.49
C PRO A 68 -1.54 -10.70 3.96
N PHE A 69 -2.62 -10.29 3.30
CA PHE A 69 -3.32 -9.07 3.67
C PHE A 69 -3.89 -9.24 5.09
N GLN A 70 -3.87 -8.16 5.85
CA GLN A 70 -4.53 -8.10 7.15
C GLN A 70 -5.72 -7.17 7.01
N TRP A 71 -6.93 -7.65 7.29
CA TRP A 71 -8.12 -6.84 7.17
C TRP A 71 -9.13 -7.09 8.28
N ASN A 72 -9.86 -6.02 8.64
CA ASN A 72 -11.13 -6.07 9.34
C ASN A 72 -12.10 -5.19 8.55
N ARG A 73 -13.05 -5.78 7.83
CA ARG A 73 -13.97 -5.02 6.97
C ARG A 73 -15.09 -4.37 7.82
N PRO A 74 -15.45 -3.10 7.60
CA PRO A 74 -14.83 -2.12 6.68
C PRO A 74 -13.72 -1.28 7.33
N GLU A 75 -13.35 -1.54 8.57
CA GLU A 75 -12.57 -0.64 9.40
C GLU A 75 -11.09 -0.50 9.01
N ARG A 76 -10.42 -1.55 8.52
CA ARG A 76 -8.97 -1.52 8.30
C ARG A 76 -8.47 -2.53 7.28
N LEU A 77 -7.54 -2.12 6.43
CA LEU A 77 -6.75 -2.99 5.55
C LEU A 77 -5.28 -2.61 5.66
N SER A 78 -4.40 -3.61 5.79
CA SER A 78 -2.95 -3.44 5.79
C SER A 78 -2.30 -4.44 4.82
N ILE A 79 -1.43 -3.93 3.96
CA ILE A 79 -0.74 -4.69 2.91
C ILE A 79 0.75 -4.41 3.03
N THR A 80 1.54 -5.47 3.18
CA THR A 80 3.00 -5.37 3.29
C THR A 80 3.69 -6.08 2.14
N ARG A 81 4.64 -5.38 1.51
CA ARG A 81 5.48 -5.86 0.41
C ARG A 81 6.94 -5.83 0.84
N LEU A 82 7.63 -6.95 0.69
CA LEU A 82 9.06 -7.10 0.97
C LEU A 82 9.83 -7.16 -0.35
N PHE A 83 10.65 -6.16 -0.61
CA PHE A 83 11.34 -6.04 -1.90
C PHE A 83 12.65 -6.84 -1.91
N HIS A 84 12.84 -7.64 -2.96
CA HIS A 84 14.11 -8.30 -3.23
C HIS A 84 15.12 -7.38 -3.91
N ASN A 85 14.64 -6.36 -4.63
CA ASN A 85 15.47 -5.39 -5.34
C ASN A 85 14.91 -3.96 -5.24
N GLY A 86 15.64 -3.00 -5.81
CA GLY A 86 15.22 -1.60 -5.84
C GLY A 86 15.50 -0.84 -4.53
N PRO A 87 14.96 0.39 -4.42
CA PRO A 87 15.36 1.35 -3.39
C PRO A 87 14.76 1.08 -2.01
N ALA A 88 13.73 0.25 -1.93
CA ALA A 88 13.06 -0.13 -0.70
C ALA A 88 13.45 -1.55 -0.26
N LEU A 89 13.38 -1.78 1.05
CA LEU A 89 13.38 -3.11 1.67
C LEU A 89 11.94 -3.56 1.93
N GLN A 90 11.09 -2.63 2.39
CA GLN A 90 9.71 -2.89 2.74
C GLN A 90 8.85 -1.68 2.37
N TYR A 91 7.62 -1.95 1.95
CA TYR A 91 6.53 -0.99 1.81
C TYR A 91 5.30 -1.54 2.52
N THR A 92 4.68 -0.73 3.37
CA THR A 92 3.40 -1.06 3.99
C THR A 92 2.41 0.03 3.62
N TYR A 93 1.28 -0.35 3.03
CA TYR A 93 0.12 0.51 2.83
C TYR A 93 -0.97 0.08 3.80
N GLU A 94 -1.53 1.06 4.48
CA GLU A 94 -2.63 0.86 5.40
C GLU A 94 -3.70 1.94 5.20
N HIS A 95 -4.96 1.54 5.30
CA HIS A 95 -6.04 2.46 5.48
C HIS A 95 -6.92 2.05 6.65
N SER A 96 -7.46 3.04 7.36
CA SER A 96 -8.50 2.85 8.37
C SER A 96 -9.70 3.76 8.08
N LEU A 97 -10.90 3.21 8.28
CA LEU A 97 -12.18 3.88 8.10
C LEU A 97 -12.89 3.97 9.45
N THR A 98 -13.22 5.18 9.87
CA THR A 98 -13.97 5.43 11.11
C THR A 98 -15.25 6.17 10.77
N HIS A 99 -16.39 5.58 11.09
CA HIS A 99 -17.67 6.25 10.94
C HIS A 99 -17.75 7.43 11.91
N VAL A 100 -18.21 8.57 11.41
CA VAL A 100 -18.45 9.78 12.21
C VAL A 100 -19.89 10.21 12.02
N GLU A 101 -20.67 10.12 13.09
CA GLU A 101 -22.10 10.43 13.08
C GLU A 101 -22.37 11.83 12.50
N GLY A 102 -23.30 11.90 11.54
CA GLY A 102 -23.65 13.13 10.84
C GLY A 102 -22.58 13.71 9.90
N LYS A 103 -21.39 13.10 9.82
CA LYS A 103 -20.25 13.60 9.03
C LYS A 103 -19.72 12.62 7.98
N GLY A 104 -20.20 11.38 7.99
CA GLY A 104 -19.81 10.34 7.04
C GLY A 104 -18.67 9.49 7.60
N THR A 105 -17.53 9.45 6.92
CA THR A 105 -16.41 8.58 7.27
C THR A 105 -15.09 9.35 7.27
N HIS A 106 -14.34 9.25 8.37
CA HIS A 106 -12.96 9.68 8.43
C HIS A 106 -12.07 8.55 7.87
N VAL A 107 -11.23 8.90 6.91
CA VAL A 107 -10.30 8.01 6.24
C VAL A 107 -8.89 8.42 6.64
N ALA A 108 -8.13 7.51 7.23
CA ALA A 108 -6.70 7.68 7.43
C ALA A 108 -5.95 6.70 6.52
N LEU A 109 -5.05 7.24 5.70
CA LEU A 109 -4.15 6.49 4.83
C LEU A 109 -2.74 6.63 5.40
N GLN A 110 -2.04 5.51 5.54
CA GLN A 110 -0.66 5.48 5.97
C GLN A 110 0.18 4.67 5.00
N ILE A 111 1.36 5.21 4.68
CA ILE A 111 2.39 4.50 3.95
C ILE A 111 3.67 4.55 4.76
N GLU A 112 4.24 3.37 4.97
CA GLU A 112 5.55 3.18 5.57
C GLU A 112 6.51 2.58 4.56
N ILE A 113 7.67 3.19 4.40
CA ILE A 113 8.73 2.70 3.51
C ILE A 113 10.00 2.53 4.31
N ALA A 114 10.56 1.33 4.33
CA ALA A 114 11.90 1.09 4.84
C ALA A 114 12.90 1.21 3.67
N PRO A 115 13.71 2.29 3.59
CA PRO A 115 14.66 2.45 2.50
C PRO A 115 15.84 1.48 2.62
N ARG A 116 16.33 0.98 1.47
CA ARG A 116 17.52 0.13 1.37
C ARG A 116 18.82 0.92 1.47
N TRP A 117 18.85 2.14 0.94
CA TRP A 117 20.04 3.01 0.92
C TRP A 117 19.75 4.39 1.51
N ALA A 118 20.70 4.92 2.30
CA ALA A 118 20.54 6.17 3.03
C ALA A 118 20.33 7.42 2.14
N LEU A 119 20.74 7.35 0.86
CA LEU A 119 20.68 8.45 -0.09
C LEU A 119 19.25 8.84 -0.51
N PHE A 120 18.26 7.94 -0.34
CA PHE A 120 16.87 8.23 -0.71
C PHE A 120 16.12 9.15 0.26
N ARG A 121 16.80 9.67 1.30
CA ARG A 121 16.24 10.75 2.13
C ARG A 121 16.05 12.07 1.37
N LEU A 122 16.35 12.17 0.08
CA LEU A 122 16.13 13.40 -0.71
C LEU A 122 14.80 13.45 -1.46
N PHE A 123 14.02 12.35 -1.51
CA PHE A 123 12.70 12.33 -2.16
C PHE A 123 11.52 12.69 -1.23
N HIS A 124 11.78 13.31 -0.07
CA HIS A 124 10.74 13.77 0.87
C HIS A 124 9.82 14.86 0.30
N GLY A 125 10.15 15.43 -0.86
CA GLY A 125 9.31 16.38 -1.57
C GLY A 125 8.60 15.73 -2.75
N SER A 126 7.29 15.53 -2.66
CA SER A 126 6.37 15.25 -3.77
C SER A 126 6.08 13.78 -4.09
N ILE A 127 5.81 12.93 -3.10
CA ILE A 127 4.79 11.89 -3.35
C ILE A 127 3.43 12.58 -3.25
N ARG A 128 3.03 13.25 -4.33
CA ARG A 128 1.67 13.74 -4.49
C ARG A 128 0.81 12.53 -4.81
N PHE A 129 0.25 11.90 -3.78
CA PHE A 129 -0.98 11.15 -3.97
C PHE A 129 -2.00 12.18 -4.48
N LEU A 130 -2.45 12.02 -5.72
CA LEU A 130 -3.58 12.79 -6.24
C LEU A 130 -4.78 12.55 -5.30
#